data_AF-A0A7X0ZX83-F1
#
_entry.id   AF-A0A7X0ZX83-F1
#
_cell.length_a   1.000
_cell.length_b   1.000
_cell.length_c   1.000
_cell.angle_alpha   90.00
_cell.angle_beta   90.00
_cell.angle_gamma   90.00
#
_symmetry.space_group_name_H-M   'P 1'
#
loop_
_entity.id
_entity.type
_entity.pdbx_description
1 polymer ?
#
loop_
_entity_poly.entity_id
_entity_poly.type
_entity_poly.pdbx_seq_one_letter_code
_entity_poly.pdbx_strand_id
1 'polypeptide(L)'
;MKHKRALKVALVIVGSILLLLGGLTILNKTYHTSYDKMDTTDKSFFKQLNTLYTKTKNEPLWQDYNLAENPVLFVRKGDHLNFSEDTINLIRGNVYAVGVKGLEGKWYATKIEMPRSYKMPDVYRLAITTPGIWSTWNPVGNFSSFSTNDSGQEVRSNMQLADSSYVYYFKYGKNNIENPVKASQSAMPFFAHEAFHYLQQYDWESTDGNIDVASKDTEWYSLLGLQYSILDTIMDATGKQDKAALEKALSDYVVVSDARRKQGASDYQNEKQHETIEGTATYVGIKASTITGGQPKQLKLLEGARDEKSRKFAVLFEGIAYDPSFISEIKWNRYDSGALLSSALDEVASPNWQTTFNKKASANKAFTLDDELHQLNDLAKPRTLAEIEKSYHFENIQALSKKIVDGLKDGDN
;
A
#
# COMPACT_ATOMS: atom_id res chain seq x y z
N MET A 1 54.37 2.64 25.08
CA MET A 1 53.83 4.04 25.08
C MET A 1 52.71 4.28 24.06
N LYS A 2 52.82 3.81 22.80
CA LYS A 2 51.77 3.99 21.76
C LYS A 2 50.38 3.44 22.16
N HIS A 3 50.30 2.25 22.75
CA HIS A 3 49.03 1.66 23.22
C HIS A 3 48.35 2.47 24.33
N LYS A 4 49.11 3.07 25.26
CA LYS A 4 48.55 3.94 26.32
C LYS A 4 48.00 5.26 25.75
N ARG A 5 48.61 5.80 24.68
CA ARG A 5 48.12 7.00 23.99
C ARG A 5 46.87 6.69 23.16
N ALA A 6 46.85 5.56 22.45
CA ALA A 6 45.68 5.11 21.71
C ALA A 6 44.48 4.84 22.64
N LEU A 7 44.70 4.18 23.79
CA LEU A 7 43.66 3.95 24.80
C LEU A 7 43.10 5.27 25.35
N LYS A 8 43.95 6.26 25.66
CA LYS A 8 43.50 7.59 26.12
C LYS A 8 42.64 8.29 25.05
N VAL A 9 43.05 8.25 23.79
CA VAL A 9 42.27 8.84 22.68
C VAL A 9 40.92 8.12 22.54
N ALA A 10 40.91 6.79 22.58
CA ALA A 10 39.67 6.02 22.52
C ALA A 10 38.73 6.36 23.69
N LEU A 11 39.24 6.47 24.92
CA LEU A 11 38.45 6.86 26.09
C LEU A 11 37.87 8.27 25.97
N VAL A 12 38.63 9.23 25.42
CA VAL A 12 38.13 10.59 25.17
C VAL A 12 37.03 10.58 24.13
N ILE A 13 37.17 9.81 23.05
CA ILE A 13 36.15 9.68 22.00
C ILE A 13 34.88 9.06 22.59
N VAL A 14 35.00 7.93 23.30
CA VAL A 14 33.85 7.27 23.94
C VAL A 14 33.17 8.18 24.96
N GLY A 15 33.94 8.86 25.81
CA GLY A 15 33.41 9.82 26.76
C GLY A 15 32.66 10.97 26.09
N SER A 16 33.17 11.49 24.98
CA SER A 16 32.51 12.54 24.20
C SER A 16 31.20 12.06 23.57
N ILE A 17 31.18 10.84 23.02
CA ILE A 17 29.96 10.22 22.47
C ILE A 17 28.92 10.01 23.57
N LEU A 18 29.32 9.51 24.74
CA LEU A 18 28.40 9.30 25.87
C LEU A 18 27.83 10.62 26.39
N LEU A 19 28.64 11.67 26.49
CA LEU A 19 28.19 13.02 26.86
C LEU A 19 27.19 13.57 25.83
N LEU A 20 27.47 13.39 24.53
CA LEU A 20 26.55 13.79 23.46
C LEU A 20 25.22 13.04 23.54
N LEU A 21 25.24 11.71 23.66
CA LEU A 21 24.05 10.88 23.78
C LEU A 21 23.24 11.20 25.04
N GLY A 22 23.92 11.45 26.16
CA GLY A 22 23.30 11.92 27.40
C GLY A 22 22.62 13.28 27.22
N GLY A 23 23.32 14.25 26.59
CA GLY A 23 22.78 15.56 26.27
C GLY A 23 21.54 15.48 25.36
N LEU A 24 21.58 14.67 24.30
CA LEU A 24 20.44 14.45 23.41
C LEU A 24 19.25 13.79 24.11
N THR A 25 19.51 12.88 25.07
CA THR A 25 18.48 12.26 25.89
C THR A 25 17.80 13.30 26.81
N ILE A 26 18.57 14.19 27.43
CA ILE A 26 18.03 15.30 28.24
C ILE A 26 17.24 16.28 27.36
N LEU A 27 17.74 16.60 26.16
CA LEU A 27 17.03 17.43 25.20
C LEU A 27 15.67 16.80 24.82
N ASN A 28 15.61 15.48 24.65
CA ASN A 28 14.36 14.76 24.41
C ASN A 28 13.34 14.92 25.56
N LYS A 29 13.75 15.23 26.79
CA LYS A 29 12.84 15.46 27.92
C LYS A 29 12.34 16.91 28.03
N THR A 30 13.00 17.87 27.38
CA THR A 30 12.79 19.30 27.63
C THR A 30 12.35 20.10 26.40
N TYR A 31 12.77 19.69 25.21
CA TYR A 31 12.47 20.38 23.95
C TYR A 31 11.10 19.98 23.41
N HIS A 32 10.26 20.88 22.91
CA HIS A 32 9.03 20.56 22.16
C HIS A 32 8.17 19.42 22.77
N THR A 33 7.84 19.49 24.05
CA THR A 33 7.11 18.44 24.80
C THR A 33 5.58 18.55 24.70
N SER A 34 5.08 19.50 23.91
CA SER A 34 3.66 19.69 23.63
C SER A 34 3.43 19.91 22.14
N TYR A 35 2.25 19.58 21.65
CA TYR A 35 1.88 19.70 20.24
C TYR A 35 2.15 21.11 19.68
N ASP A 36 1.76 22.16 20.40
CA ASP A 36 1.93 23.54 19.93
C ASP A 36 3.41 23.93 19.72
N LYS A 37 4.31 23.28 20.48
CA LYS A 37 5.75 23.46 20.38
C LYS A 37 6.39 22.57 19.31
N MET A 38 5.70 21.57 18.75
CA MET A 38 6.24 20.78 17.63
C MET A 38 6.47 21.66 16.40
N ASP A 39 7.36 21.20 15.51
CA ASP A 39 7.54 21.85 14.22
C ASP A 39 6.29 21.72 13.33
N THR A 40 6.21 22.53 12.27
CA THR A 40 5.03 22.59 11.40
C THR A 40 4.76 21.28 10.68
N THR A 41 5.80 20.54 10.31
CA THR A 41 5.67 19.26 9.62
C THR A 41 5.07 18.21 10.55
N ASP A 42 5.60 18.08 11.76
CA ASP A 42 5.10 17.15 12.78
C ASP A 42 3.67 17.51 13.19
N LYS A 43 3.36 18.81 13.37
CA LYS A 43 1.99 19.26 13.66
C LYS A 43 1.01 18.89 12.54
N SER A 44 1.42 19.07 11.28
CA SER A 44 0.60 18.72 10.11
C SER A 44 0.40 17.20 10.03
N PHE A 45 1.47 16.42 10.22
CA PHE A 45 1.41 14.96 10.26
C PHE A 45 0.41 14.46 11.30
N PHE A 46 0.55 14.89 12.56
CA PHE A 46 -0.35 14.45 13.64
C PHE A 46 -1.78 14.95 13.47
N LYS A 47 -1.98 16.10 12.82
CA LYS A 47 -3.33 16.56 12.46
C LYS A 47 -3.97 15.61 11.45
N GLN A 48 -3.25 15.24 10.38
CA GLN A 48 -3.74 14.29 9.38
C GLN A 48 -3.97 12.89 9.98
N LEU A 49 -3.03 12.40 10.80
CA LEU A 49 -3.16 11.13 11.50
C LEU A 49 -4.37 11.11 12.44
N ASN A 50 -4.60 12.18 13.19
CA ASN A 50 -5.78 12.30 14.05
C ASN A 50 -7.08 12.27 13.23
N THR A 51 -7.12 12.94 12.08
CA THR A 51 -8.27 12.87 11.18
C THR A 51 -8.53 11.45 10.72
N LEU A 52 -7.47 10.74 10.28
CA LEU A 52 -7.56 9.34 9.89
C LEU A 52 -8.10 8.48 11.04
N TYR A 53 -7.41 8.44 12.18
CA TYR A 53 -7.78 7.61 13.33
C TYR A 53 -9.15 7.95 13.92
N THR A 54 -9.58 9.21 13.84
CA THR A 54 -10.89 9.62 14.34
C THR A 54 -12.01 9.08 13.45
N LYS A 55 -11.87 9.22 12.13
CA LYS A 55 -12.90 8.84 11.18
C LYS A 55 -12.98 7.33 10.98
N THR A 56 -11.85 6.63 11.01
CA THR A 56 -11.81 5.16 10.83
C THR A 56 -12.48 4.37 11.94
N LYS A 57 -12.87 5.01 13.06
CA LYS A 57 -13.72 4.39 14.08
C LYS A 57 -15.14 4.09 13.59
N ASN A 58 -15.66 4.91 12.69
CA ASN A 58 -17.01 4.77 12.14
C ASN A 58 -16.98 4.35 10.67
N GLU A 59 -15.92 4.69 9.96
CA GLU A 59 -15.71 4.40 8.54
C GLU A 59 -14.43 3.57 8.38
N PRO A 60 -14.46 2.26 8.70
CA PRO A 60 -13.27 1.42 8.67
C PRO A 60 -12.62 1.43 7.28
N LEU A 61 -11.29 1.47 7.23
CA LEU A 61 -10.54 1.34 5.96
C LEU A 61 -10.80 -0.03 5.34
N TRP A 62 -10.83 -1.06 6.19
CA TRP A 62 -11.14 -2.44 5.89
C TRP A 62 -11.80 -3.07 7.14
N GLN A 63 -12.76 -3.98 6.97
CA GLN A 63 -13.45 -4.59 8.11
C GLN A 63 -12.53 -5.49 8.94
N ASP A 64 -12.76 -5.50 10.25
CA ASP A 64 -11.92 -6.15 11.26
C ASP A 64 -10.47 -5.62 11.31
N TYR A 65 -10.19 -4.50 10.63
CA TYR A 65 -8.88 -3.86 10.63
C TYR A 65 -8.97 -2.43 11.18
N ASN A 66 -8.46 -2.23 12.40
CA ASN A 66 -8.35 -0.91 13.01
C ASN A 66 -6.89 -0.45 13.09
N LEU A 67 -6.51 0.44 12.17
CA LEU A 67 -5.16 1.01 12.12
C LEU A 67 -4.74 1.70 13.43
N ALA A 68 -5.69 2.31 14.16
CA ALA A 68 -5.40 3.06 15.38
C ALA A 68 -5.10 2.18 16.62
N GLU A 69 -5.40 0.88 16.56
CA GLU A 69 -5.14 -0.07 17.65
C GLU A 69 -3.73 -0.67 17.62
N ASN A 70 -3.02 -0.51 16.50
CA ASN A 70 -1.70 -1.08 16.31
C ASN A 70 -0.59 -0.12 16.79
N PRO A 71 0.46 -0.63 17.47
CA PRO A 71 1.58 0.19 17.90
C PRO A 71 2.45 0.59 16.70
N VAL A 72 2.67 1.90 16.52
CA VAL A 72 3.43 2.44 15.38
C VAL A 72 4.52 3.42 15.82
N LEU A 73 5.68 3.35 15.17
CA LEU A 73 6.73 4.35 15.21
C LEU A 73 6.71 5.21 13.95
N PHE A 74 6.47 6.50 14.13
CA PHE A 74 6.61 7.48 13.07
C PHE A 74 7.98 8.15 13.14
N VAL A 75 8.76 8.03 12.07
CA VAL A 75 10.15 8.47 12.01
C VAL A 75 10.25 9.67 11.08
N ARG A 76 10.44 10.87 11.62
CA ARG A 76 10.68 12.08 10.82
C ARG A 76 11.99 11.91 10.06
N LYS A 77 11.97 12.12 8.75
CA LYS A 77 13.15 12.24 7.89
C LYS A 77 13.38 13.70 7.52
N GLY A 78 14.44 14.01 6.77
CA GLY A 78 14.63 15.36 6.21
C GLY A 78 13.57 15.72 5.15
N ASP A 79 13.72 16.89 4.54
CA ASP A 79 12.74 17.39 3.57
C ASP A 79 12.79 16.65 2.22
N HIS A 80 13.86 15.90 1.94
CA HIS A 80 14.05 15.18 0.68
C HIS A 80 13.56 13.73 0.70
N LEU A 81 12.70 13.35 1.65
CA LEU A 81 12.12 12.00 1.64
C LEU A 81 11.28 11.82 0.37
N ASN A 82 11.68 10.88 -0.47
CA ASN A 82 10.87 10.35 -1.56
C ASN A 82 10.64 8.86 -1.27
N PHE A 83 9.44 8.36 -1.54
CA PHE A 83 9.07 6.97 -1.30
C PHE A 83 9.53 6.04 -2.46
N SER A 84 10.62 6.38 -3.15
CA SER A 84 11.23 5.49 -4.17
C SER A 84 12.29 4.59 -3.57
N GLU A 85 12.47 3.41 -4.15
CA GLU A 85 13.45 2.40 -3.73
C GLU A 85 14.90 2.91 -3.80
N ASP A 86 15.20 3.84 -4.70
CA ASP A 86 16.55 4.41 -4.91
C ASP A 86 16.93 5.52 -3.92
N THR A 87 16.07 5.88 -2.97
CA THR A 87 16.33 7.04 -2.10
C THR A 87 17.16 6.67 -0.87
N ILE A 88 18.40 7.18 -0.80
CA ILE A 88 19.25 7.08 0.41
C ILE A 88 18.81 8.13 1.43
N ASN A 89 18.14 7.70 2.50
CA ASN A 89 17.59 8.56 3.53
C ASN A 89 18.55 8.80 4.71
N LEU A 90 19.56 9.66 4.49
CA LEU A 90 20.67 9.90 5.42
C LEU A 90 20.30 10.63 6.73
N ILE A 91 19.20 11.41 6.77
CA ILE A 91 18.85 12.24 7.93
C ILE A 91 17.65 11.66 8.67
N ARG A 92 17.89 11.10 9.87
CA ARG A 92 16.86 10.67 10.82
C ARG A 92 16.60 11.77 11.85
N GLY A 93 15.39 12.28 11.88
CA GLY A 93 14.89 13.25 12.85
C GLY A 93 14.27 12.57 14.09
N ASN A 94 13.28 13.25 14.66
CA ASN A 94 12.51 12.76 15.81
C ASN A 94 11.78 11.46 15.48
N VAL A 95 11.63 10.60 16.48
CA VAL A 95 10.80 9.40 16.40
C VAL A 95 9.68 9.51 17.41
N TYR A 96 8.47 9.24 16.96
CA TYR A 96 7.27 9.28 17.76
C TYR A 96 6.63 7.90 17.82
N ALA A 97 6.48 7.36 19.02
CA ALA A 97 5.71 6.16 19.28
C ALA A 97 4.24 6.54 19.53
N VAL A 98 3.32 5.86 18.85
CA VAL A 98 1.87 6.04 18.99
C VAL A 98 1.26 4.69 19.31
N GLY A 99 0.50 4.62 20.42
CA GLY A 99 -0.17 3.38 20.85
C GLY A 99 0.77 2.30 21.41
N VAL A 100 2.05 2.62 21.64
CA VAL A 100 3.02 1.71 22.28
C VAL A 100 2.82 1.73 23.80
N LYS A 101 2.62 0.54 24.39
CA LYS A 101 2.39 0.33 25.82
C LYS A 101 3.70 0.28 26.60
N GLY A 102 3.70 0.77 27.85
CA GLY A 102 4.82 0.63 28.79
C GLY A 102 5.92 1.67 28.62
N LEU A 103 5.64 2.79 27.95
CA LEU A 103 6.60 3.90 27.77
C LEU A 103 6.60 4.89 28.94
N GLU A 104 5.61 4.81 29.83
CA GLU A 104 5.48 5.63 31.02
C GLU A 104 6.73 5.53 31.89
N GLY A 105 7.32 6.67 32.25
CA GLY A 105 8.49 6.74 33.13
C GLY A 105 9.80 6.23 32.52
N LYS A 106 9.83 5.73 31.27
CA LYS A 106 11.08 5.31 30.63
C LYS A 106 12.00 6.51 30.41
N TRP A 107 13.29 6.31 30.61
CA TRP A 107 14.30 7.36 30.48
C TRP A 107 14.44 7.88 29.04
N TYR A 108 14.19 7.01 28.05
CA TYR A 108 14.27 7.32 26.62
C TYR A 108 12.94 7.80 26.01
N ALA A 109 11.85 7.92 26.78
CA ALA A 109 10.54 8.30 26.27
C ALA A 109 10.01 9.58 26.94
N THR A 110 9.42 10.46 26.15
CA THR A 110 8.79 11.69 26.62
C THR A 110 7.39 11.79 26.04
N LYS A 111 6.37 11.75 26.90
CA LYS A 111 4.99 11.93 26.48
C LYS A 111 4.80 13.33 25.91
N ILE A 112 4.17 13.43 24.74
CA ILE A 112 3.80 14.70 24.15
C ILE A 112 2.38 15.08 24.57
N GLU A 113 2.21 16.31 25.04
CA GLU A 113 0.90 16.87 25.33
C GLU A 113 0.17 17.16 24.00
N MET A 114 -0.70 16.22 23.59
CA MET A 114 -1.55 16.37 22.41
C MET A 114 -2.79 17.22 22.72
N PRO A 115 -3.40 17.89 21.72
CA PRO A 115 -4.65 18.64 21.93
C PRO A 115 -5.75 17.73 22.48
N ARG A 116 -6.52 18.22 23.47
CA ARG A 116 -7.62 17.43 24.07
C ARG A 116 -8.70 16.99 23.08
N SER A 117 -8.82 17.68 21.94
CA SER A 117 -9.74 17.34 20.87
C SER A 117 -9.28 16.13 20.04
N TYR A 118 -8.01 15.72 20.14
CA TYR A 118 -7.48 14.61 19.37
C TYR A 118 -7.93 13.28 19.98
N LYS A 119 -8.43 12.38 19.14
CA LYS A 119 -8.95 11.06 19.54
C LYS A 119 -7.95 9.94 19.20
N MET A 120 -6.68 10.18 19.48
CA MET A 120 -5.58 9.24 19.22
C MET A 120 -5.06 8.59 20.50
N PRO A 121 -4.37 7.44 20.39
CA PRO A 121 -3.55 6.92 21.49
C PRO A 121 -2.49 7.92 21.95
N ASP A 122 -1.89 7.62 23.10
CA ASP A 122 -0.77 8.41 23.62
C ASP A 122 0.39 8.47 22.62
N VAL A 123 0.99 9.66 22.52
CA VAL A 123 2.13 9.95 21.65
C VAL A 123 3.36 10.20 22.53
N TYR A 124 4.42 9.45 22.29
CA TYR A 124 5.71 9.59 22.98
C TYR A 124 6.81 9.91 21.99
N ARG A 125 7.60 10.96 22.24
CA ARG A 125 8.86 11.16 21.50
C ARG A 125 9.97 10.34 22.14
N LEU A 126 10.68 9.60 21.29
CA LEU A 126 11.74 8.68 21.65
C LEU A 126 13.12 9.33 21.48
N ALA A 127 13.98 9.14 22.47
CA ALA A 127 15.36 9.56 22.42
C ALA A 127 16.14 8.77 21.36
N ILE A 128 17.21 9.37 20.85
CA ILE A 128 18.14 8.73 19.89
C ILE A 128 18.71 7.39 20.40
N THR A 129 18.80 7.25 21.73
CA THR A 129 19.34 6.09 22.46
C THR A 129 18.29 5.04 22.83
N THR A 130 17.07 5.14 22.27
CA THR A 130 15.98 4.19 22.57
C THR A 130 16.40 2.77 22.16
N PRO A 131 16.31 1.78 23.07
CA PRO A 131 16.67 0.41 22.75
C PRO A 131 15.65 -0.22 21.80
N GLY A 132 16.11 -1.14 20.93
CA GLY A 132 15.24 -1.99 20.12
C GLY A 132 14.76 -1.40 18.78
N ILE A 133 15.03 -0.11 18.50
CA ILE A 133 14.53 0.57 17.28
C ILE A 133 15.61 0.78 16.20
N TRP A 134 16.67 -0.03 16.20
CA TRP A 134 17.83 0.15 15.32
C TRP A 134 17.48 0.07 13.83
N SER A 135 16.48 -0.73 13.44
CA SER A 135 16.00 -0.79 12.05
C SER A 135 15.47 0.55 11.53
N THR A 136 15.00 1.45 12.41
CA THR A 136 14.55 2.80 12.02
C THR A 136 15.70 3.69 11.51
N TRP A 137 16.96 3.30 11.77
CA TRP A 137 18.15 3.98 11.29
C TRP A 137 18.55 3.59 9.87
N ASN A 138 17.98 2.53 9.30
CA ASN A 138 18.30 2.10 7.95
C ASN A 138 18.09 3.29 6.98
N PRO A 139 19.12 3.69 6.21
CA PRO A 139 18.96 4.73 5.19
C PRO A 139 18.15 4.21 3.99
N VAL A 140 18.06 2.89 3.82
CA VAL A 140 17.27 2.21 2.78
C VAL A 140 15.91 1.82 3.36
N GLY A 141 14.85 1.97 2.57
CA GLY A 141 13.48 1.61 2.95
C GLY A 141 12.79 2.63 3.86
N ASN A 142 11.46 2.72 3.74
CA ASN A 142 10.65 3.75 4.38
C ASN A 142 9.75 3.24 5.51
N PHE A 143 9.65 1.93 5.70
CA PHE A 143 8.73 1.32 6.65
C PHE A 143 9.21 -0.07 7.07
N SER A 144 8.57 -0.68 8.07
CA SER A 144 8.85 -2.08 8.40
C SER A 144 8.49 -2.95 7.21
N SER A 145 9.47 -3.65 6.65
CA SER A 145 9.25 -4.69 5.67
C SER A 145 9.26 -6.07 6.33
N PHE A 146 8.91 -7.07 5.55
CA PHE A 146 9.20 -8.44 5.86
C PHE A 146 10.68 -8.75 5.58
N SER A 147 11.16 -9.84 6.15
CA SER A 147 12.50 -10.38 5.88
C SER A 147 12.40 -11.85 5.61
N THR A 148 13.34 -12.41 4.85
CA THR A 148 13.42 -13.86 4.66
C THR A 148 14.27 -14.48 5.77
N ASN A 149 13.77 -15.54 6.41
CA ASN A 149 14.53 -16.32 7.37
C ASN A 149 15.50 -17.30 6.66
N ASP A 150 16.34 -17.99 7.44
CA ASP A 150 17.33 -18.96 6.91
C ASP A 150 16.71 -20.11 6.10
N SER A 151 15.41 -20.38 6.27
CA SER A 151 14.66 -21.39 5.51
C SER A 151 14.02 -20.87 4.22
N GLY A 152 14.23 -19.60 3.87
CA GLY A 152 13.62 -18.99 2.69
C GLY A 152 12.18 -18.52 2.90
N GLN A 153 11.66 -18.55 4.14
CA GLN A 153 10.30 -18.13 4.45
C GLN A 153 10.27 -16.65 4.82
N GLU A 154 9.25 -15.95 4.33
CA GLU A 154 8.97 -14.58 4.71
C GLU A 154 8.50 -14.52 6.16
N VAL A 155 9.15 -13.68 6.97
CA VAL A 155 8.84 -13.45 8.37
C VAL A 155 8.70 -11.97 8.63
N ARG A 156 7.63 -11.60 9.34
CA ARG A 156 7.41 -10.21 9.75
C ARG A 156 8.40 -9.81 10.81
N SER A 157 8.94 -8.61 10.67
CA SER A 157 9.83 -8.04 11.68
C SER A 157 9.12 -7.99 13.04
N ASN A 158 9.72 -8.50 14.09
CA ASN A 158 9.13 -8.42 15.43
C ASN A 158 9.85 -7.36 16.27
N MET A 159 9.72 -6.09 15.87
CA MET A 159 10.30 -5.00 16.65
C MET A 159 9.62 -4.92 18.02
N GLN A 160 10.43 -5.09 19.07
CA GLN A 160 10.01 -4.96 20.46
C GLN A 160 10.34 -3.55 20.95
N LEU A 161 9.36 -2.89 21.55
CA LEU A 161 9.57 -1.62 22.23
C LEU A 161 8.70 -1.57 23.48
N ALA A 162 9.36 -1.40 24.63
CA ALA A 162 8.73 -1.51 25.94
C ALA A 162 7.91 -2.81 26.05
N ASP A 163 6.60 -2.73 26.27
CA ASP A 163 5.73 -3.89 26.47
C ASP A 163 4.97 -4.27 25.19
N SER A 164 5.34 -3.68 24.05
CA SER A 164 4.69 -3.91 22.75
C SER A 164 5.58 -4.74 21.82
N SER A 165 4.94 -5.69 21.13
CA SER A 165 5.53 -6.52 20.07
C SER A 165 5.00 -6.10 18.71
N TYR A 166 5.68 -6.53 17.64
CA TYR A 166 5.33 -6.22 16.24
C TYR A 166 5.12 -4.73 15.96
N VAL A 167 5.92 -3.87 16.60
CA VAL A 167 5.81 -2.42 16.43
C VAL A 167 6.20 -2.04 14.99
N TYR A 168 5.22 -1.61 14.20
CA TYR A 168 5.42 -1.17 12.83
C TYR A 168 6.13 0.19 12.82
N TYR A 169 7.04 0.46 11.89
CA TYR A 169 7.58 1.80 11.69
C TYR A 169 7.25 2.35 10.30
N PHE A 170 7.06 3.66 10.24
CA PHE A 170 6.81 4.40 9.01
C PHE A 170 7.59 5.71 9.04
N LYS A 171 8.36 5.98 7.99
CA LYS A 171 9.13 7.21 7.82
C LYS A 171 8.30 8.23 7.06
N TYR A 172 8.33 9.49 7.51
CA TYR A 172 7.62 10.58 6.85
C TYR A 172 8.50 11.84 6.75
N GLY A 173 8.20 12.67 5.77
CA GLY A 173 8.91 13.91 5.50
C GLY A 173 7.97 15.04 5.09
N LYS A 174 8.52 16.25 5.03
CA LYS A 174 7.79 17.47 4.66
C LYS A 174 7.14 17.36 3.29
N ASN A 175 7.87 16.87 2.28
CA ASN A 175 7.35 16.73 0.93
C ASN A 175 6.15 15.77 0.87
N ASN A 176 6.16 14.65 1.60
CA ASN A 176 5.04 13.72 1.61
C ASN A 176 3.76 14.28 2.25
N ILE A 177 3.90 15.32 3.06
CA ILE A 177 2.80 15.97 3.78
C ILE A 177 2.28 17.19 3.02
N GLU A 178 3.18 17.96 2.41
CA GLU A 178 2.88 19.27 1.83
C GLU A 178 2.87 19.24 0.29
N ASN A 179 3.76 18.48 -0.35
CA ASN A 179 3.99 18.54 -1.79
C ASN A 179 4.57 17.22 -2.37
N PRO A 180 3.81 16.11 -2.33
CA PRO A 180 4.27 14.80 -2.79
C PRO A 180 4.32 14.78 -4.32
N VAL A 181 5.27 14.01 -4.86
CA VAL A 181 5.44 13.90 -6.32
C VAL A 181 4.20 13.23 -6.94
N LYS A 182 3.75 12.12 -6.35
CA LYS A 182 2.51 11.40 -6.69
C LYS A 182 1.53 11.39 -5.51
N ALA A 183 0.23 11.31 -5.74
CA ALA A 183 -0.76 11.23 -4.66
C ALA A 183 -0.59 9.96 -3.83
N SER A 184 -0.17 8.85 -4.46
CA SER A 184 0.19 7.60 -3.76
C SER A 184 1.34 7.77 -2.75
N GLN A 185 2.14 8.83 -2.89
CA GLN A 185 3.24 9.16 -1.97
C GLN A 185 2.86 10.18 -0.89
N SER A 186 1.58 10.58 -0.83
CA SER A 186 1.06 11.35 0.30
C SER A 186 1.18 10.52 1.57
N ALA A 187 1.54 11.15 2.69
CA ALA A 187 1.90 10.43 3.92
C ALA A 187 0.79 9.49 4.42
N MET A 188 -0.48 9.92 4.43
CA MET A 188 -1.58 9.11 4.97
C MET A 188 -2.00 7.95 4.06
N PRO A 189 -2.23 8.15 2.74
CA PRO A 189 -2.48 7.04 1.81
C PRO A 189 -1.36 6.00 1.83
N PHE A 190 -0.11 6.46 1.78
CA PHE A 190 1.04 5.56 1.78
C PHE A 190 1.19 4.80 3.10
N PHE A 191 1.03 5.50 4.24
CA PHE A 191 1.03 4.85 5.54
C PHE A 191 -0.06 3.77 5.65
N ALA A 192 -1.29 4.08 5.24
CA ALA A 192 -2.39 3.13 5.30
C ALA A 192 -2.17 1.91 4.38
N HIS A 193 -1.64 2.12 3.18
CA HIS A 193 -1.28 1.06 2.24
C HIS A 193 -0.23 0.11 2.84
N GLU A 194 0.93 0.64 3.25
CA GLU A 194 2.04 -0.18 3.74
C GLU A 194 1.73 -0.84 5.10
N ALA A 195 0.99 -0.14 5.95
CA ALA A 195 0.53 -0.72 7.22
C ALA A 195 -0.50 -1.84 7.00
N PHE A 196 -1.26 -1.82 5.89
CA PHE A 196 -2.22 -2.88 5.57
C PHE A 196 -1.50 -4.18 5.20
N HIS A 197 -0.48 -4.10 4.33
CA HIS A 197 0.42 -5.22 4.03
C HIS A 197 0.97 -5.86 5.30
N TYR A 198 1.56 -5.03 6.17
CA TYR A 198 2.26 -5.51 7.35
C TYR A 198 1.35 -6.05 8.47
N LEU A 199 0.18 -5.44 8.68
CA LEU A 199 -0.68 -5.71 9.84
C LEU A 199 -1.85 -6.63 9.50
N GLN A 200 -2.47 -6.47 8.34
CA GLN A 200 -3.68 -7.22 7.96
C GLN A 200 -3.37 -8.41 7.05
N GLN A 201 -2.49 -8.23 6.07
CA GLN A 201 -2.25 -9.22 5.02
C GLN A 201 -1.11 -10.20 5.35
N TYR A 202 -0.57 -10.14 6.57
CA TYR A 202 0.56 -10.96 7.01
C TYR A 202 0.38 -12.46 6.73
N ASP A 203 -0.82 -13.00 6.99
CA ASP A 203 -1.13 -14.42 6.83
C ASP A 203 -1.78 -14.74 5.46
N TRP A 204 -1.82 -13.79 4.52
CA TRP A 204 -2.42 -14.01 3.20
C TRP A 204 -1.36 -14.60 2.26
N GLU A 205 -1.74 -15.64 1.52
CA GLU A 205 -0.85 -16.23 0.52
C GLU A 205 -0.69 -15.29 -0.68
N SER A 206 0.55 -14.93 -0.99
CA SER A 206 0.91 -13.97 -2.03
C SER A 206 1.98 -14.53 -2.97
N THR A 207 2.17 -13.85 -4.11
CA THR A 207 3.31 -14.03 -5.00
C THR A 207 3.85 -12.67 -5.40
N ASP A 208 5.08 -12.63 -5.93
CA ASP A 208 5.67 -11.41 -6.49
C ASP A 208 4.95 -10.91 -7.77
N GLY A 209 3.93 -11.64 -8.22
CA GLY A 209 3.14 -11.36 -9.41
C GLY A 209 3.92 -11.46 -10.72
N ASN A 210 5.14 -12.01 -10.72
CA ASN A 210 5.89 -12.11 -11.96
C ASN A 210 5.26 -13.18 -12.86
N ILE A 211 4.76 -12.73 -14.01
CA ILE A 211 4.23 -13.60 -15.07
C ILE A 211 4.97 -13.23 -16.36
N ASP A 212 5.22 -14.22 -17.20
CA ASP A 212 5.82 -13.98 -18.51
C ASP A 212 4.78 -13.42 -19.47
N VAL A 213 4.69 -12.09 -19.53
CA VAL A 213 3.81 -11.36 -20.45
C VAL A 213 4.37 -11.34 -21.88
N ALA A 214 5.70 -11.38 -22.05
CA ALA A 214 6.33 -11.22 -23.36
C ALA A 214 6.05 -12.41 -24.28
N SER A 215 5.97 -13.63 -23.74
CA SER A 215 5.68 -14.84 -24.53
C SER A 215 4.21 -15.08 -24.85
N LYS A 216 3.30 -14.22 -24.38
CA LYS A 216 1.86 -14.41 -24.55
C LYS A 216 1.41 -14.20 -25.99
N ASP A 217 0.43 -14.99 -26.40
CA ASP A 217 -0.11 -14.96 -27.75
C ASP A 217 -1.28 -13.96 -27.89
N THR A 218 -1.79 -13.84 -29.12
CA THR A 218 -2.88 -12.92 -29.44
C THR A 218 -4.17 -13.27 -28.70
N GLU A 219 -4.43 -14.55 -28.41
CA GLU A 219 -5.63 -14.97 -27.71
C GLU A 219 -5.59 -14.53 -26.25
N TRP A 220 -4.43 -14.68 -25.60
CA TRP A 220 -4.19 -14.21 -24.25
C TRP A 220 -4.36 -12.69 -24.11
N TYR A 221 -3.74 -11.93 -25.01
CA TYR A 221 -3.92 -10.48 -25.04
C TYR A 221 -5.35 -10.07 -25.34
N SER A 222 -6.07 -10.82 -26.18
CA SER A 222 -7.46 -10.51 -26.52
C SER A 222 -8.37 -10.63 -25.30
N LEU A 223 -8.19 -11.69 -24.49
CA LEU A 223 -8.94 -11.83 -23.25
C LEU A 223 -8.54 -10.80 -22.19
N LEU A 224 -7.26 -10.42 -22.11
CA LEU A 224 -6.83 -9.32 -21.23
C LEU A 224 -7.48 -7.99 -21.63
N GLY A 225 -7.45 -7.63 -22.91
CA GLY A 225 -8.08 -6.41 -23.41
C GLY A 225 -9.61 -6.40 -23.22
N LEU A 226 -10.25 -7.57 -23.35
CA LEU A 226 -11.66 -7.74 -23.03
C LEU A 226 -11.93 -7.50 -21.55
N GLN A 227 -11.13 -8.07 -20.66
CA GLN A 227 -11.23 -7.82 -19.22
C GLN A 227 -11.02 -6.35 -18.86
N TYR A 228 -10.07 -5.65 -19.49
CA TYR A 228 -9.85 -4.22 -19.26
C TYR A 228 -11.04 -3.37 -19.71
N SER A 229 -11.67 -3.72 -20.83
CA SER A 229 -12.90 -3.06 -21.30
C SER A 229 -14.08 -3.28 -20.34
N ILE A 230 -14.16 -4.45 -19.72
CA ILE A 230 -15.14 -4.75 -18.67
C ILE A 230 -14.83 -3.96 -17.39
N LEU A 231 -13.56 -3.87 -16.98
CA LEU A 231 -13.14 -3.06 -15.83
C LEU A 231 -13.49 -1.57 -16.03
N ASP A 232 -13.37 -1.03 -17.24
CA ASP A 232 -13.85 0.33 -17.53
C ASP A 232 -15.36 0.50 -17.30
N THR A 233 -16.14 -0.55 -17.59
CA THR A 233 -17.59 -0.56 -17.37
C THR A 233 -17.93 -0.71 -15.87
N ILE A 234 -17.17 -1.54 -15.14
CA ILE A 234 -17.27 -1.65 -13.68
C ILE A 234 -16.97 -0.29 -13.04
N MET A 235 -15.90 0.39 -13.45
CA MET A 235 -15.51 1.69 -12.94
C MET A 235 -16.58 2.77 -13.18
N ASP A 236 -17.16 2.82 -14.38
CA ASP A 236 -18.25 3.74 -14.70
C ASP A 236 -19.51 3.45 -13.88
N ALA A 237 -19.89 2.17 -13.75
CA ALA A 237 -21.06 1.75 -12.98
C ALA A 237 -20.90 2.03 -11.47
N THR A 238 -19.73 1.73 -10.88
CA THR A 238 -19.40 2.06 -9.49
C THR A 238 -19.43 3.57 -9.26
N GLY A 239 -18.82 4.36 -10.16
CA GLY A 239 -18.81 5.83 -10.05
C GLY A 239 -20.20 6.48 -10.16
N LYS A 240 -21.11 5.86 -10.92
CA LYS A 240 -22.52 6.29 -11.06
C LYS A 240 -23.46 5.69 -10.00
N GLN A 241 -22.97 4.78 -9.17
CA GLN A 241 -23.78 3.97 -8.25
C GLN A 241 -24.91 3.21 -8.97
N ASP A 242 -24.65 2.77 -10.21
CA ASP A 242 -25.59 1.99 -11.00
C ASP A 242 -25.41 0.50 -10.69
N LYS A 243 -26.15 0.03 -9.69
CA LYS A 243 -26.05 -1.36 -9.20
C LYS A 243 -26.36 -2.39 -10.29
N ALA A 244 -27.36 -2.14 -11.13
CA ALA A 244 -27.76 -3.09 -12.17
C ALA A 244 -26.69 -3.21 -13.27
N ALA A 245 -26.10 -2.08 -13.69
CA ALA A 245 -24.98 -2.09 -14.62
C ALA A 245 -23.74 -2.77 -14.01
N LEU A 246 -23.49 -2.53 -12.72
CA LEU A 246 -22.37 -3.12 -11.99
C LEU A 246 -22.51 -4.64 -11.87
N GLU A 247 -23.65 -5.16 -11.43
CA GLU A 247 -23.93 -6.61 -11.34
C GLU A 247 -23.77 -7.29 -12.71
N LYS A 248 -24.21 -6.63 -13.79
CA LYS A 248 -24.03 -7.12 -15.15
C LYS A 248 -22.56 -7.15 -15.57
N ALA A 249 -21.82 -6.08 -15.31
CA ALA A 249 -20.40 -5.99 -15.68
C ALA A 249 -19.54 -6.99 -14.88
N LEU A 250 -19.84 -7.20 -13.59
CA LEU A 250 -19.18 -8.22 -12.78
C LEU A 250 -19.51 -9.65 -13.24
N SER A 251 -20.74 -9.90 -13.66
CA SER A 251 -21.11 -11.19 -14.29
C SER A 251 -20.31 -11.44 -15.57
N ASP A 252 -20.16 -10.42 -16.42
CA ASP A 252 -19.32 -10.51 -17.62
C ASP A 252 -17.84 -10.75 -17.25
N TYR A 253 -17.35 -10.05 -16.21
CA TYR A 253 -15.98 -10.19 -15.71
C TYR A 253 -15.68 -11.63 -15.29
N VAL A 254 -16.57 -12.27 -14.52
CA VAL A 254 -16.42 -13.65 -14.07
C VAL A 254 -16.32 -14.62 -15.27
N VAL A 255 -17.15 -14.46 -16.30
CA VAL A 255 -17.09 -15.31 -17.50
C VAL A 255 -15.76 -15.16 -18.25
N VAL A 256 -15.23 -13.93 -18.34
CA VAL A 256 -13.93 -13.67 -18.99
C VAL A 256 -12.77 -14.16 -18.12
N SER A 257 -12.85 -14.00 -16.80
CA SER A 257 -11.91 -14.57 -15.83
C SER A 257 -11.79 -16.10 -15.99
N ASP A 258 -12.93 -16.80 -16.11
CA ASP A 258 -12.95 -18.25 -16.37
C ASP A 258 -12.30 -18.63 -17.71
N ALA A 259 -12.47 -17.81 -18.75
CA ALA A 259 -11.81 -18.01 -20.04
C ALA A 259 -10.29 -17.84 -19.91
N ARG A 260 -9.83 -16.77 -19.24
CA ARG A 260 -8.39 -16.51 -19.00
C ARG A 260 -7.75 -17.60 -18.15
N ARG A 261 -8.42 -18.06 -17.10
CA ARG A 261 -7.94 -19.13 -16.22
C ARG A 261 -7.62 -20.42 -16.99
N LYS A 262 -8.37 -20.72 -18.06
CA LYS A 262 -8.15 -21.91 -18.91
C LYS A 262 -6.92 -21.81 -19.81
N GLN A 263 -6.45 -20.61 -20.15
CA GLN A 263 -5.27 -20.43 -21.00
C GLN A 263 -3.95 -20.59 -20.26
N GLY A 264 -3.93 -20.43 -18.94
CA GLY A 264 -2.70 -20.58 -18.15
C GLY A 264 -2.97 -20.46 -16.65
N ALA A 265 -3.33 -21.57 -16.01
CA ALA A 265 -3.79 -21.57 -14.62
C ALA A 265 -2.76 -21.00 -13.62
N SER A 266 -1.47 -21.29 -13.81
CA SER A 266 -0.42 -20.80 -12.89
C SER A 266 -0.22 -19.29 -13.01
N ASP A 267 -0.06 -18.77 -14.22
CA ASP A 267 0.14 -17.33 -14.43
C ASP A 267 -1.10 -16.54 -14.03
N TYR A 268 -2.29 -17.06 -14.34
CA TYR A 268 -3.54 -16.46 -13.93
C TYR A 268 -3.65 -16.39 -12.40
N GLN A 269 -3.29 -17.47 -11.70
CA GLN A 269 -3.31 -17.50 -10.23
C GLN A 269 -2.31 -16.48 -9.63
N ASN A 270 -1.08 -16.43 -10.15
CA ASN A 270 -0.07 -15.48 -9.70
C ASN A 270 -0.52 -14.03 -9.93
N GLU A 271 -1.13 -13.75 -11.09
CA GLU A 271 -1.72 -12.45 -11.40
C GLU A 271 -2.81 -12.07 -10.39
N LYS A 272 -3.78 -12.96 -10.13
CA LYS A 272 -4.91 -12.69 -9.23
C LYS A 272 -4.49 -12.58 -7.76
N GLN A 273 -3.47 -13.33 -7.32
CA GLN A 273 -2.88 -13.18 -5.98
C GLN A 273 -2.25 -11.79 -5.82
N HIS A 274 -1.42 -11.37 -6.77
CA HIS A 274 -0.79 -10.05 -6.73
C HIS A 274 -1.83 -8.91 -6.84
N GLU A 275 -2.83 -9.04 -7.72
CA GLU A 275 -3.96 -8.10 -7.81
C GLU A 275 -4.73 -8.01 -6.48
N THR A 276 -4.89 -9.11 -5.77
CA THR A 276 -5.56 -9.13 -4.47
C THR A 276 -4.73 -8.39 -3.42
N ILE A 277 -3.44 -8.72 -3.30
CA ILE A 277 -2.57 -8.14 -2.29
C ILE A 277 -2.40 -6.64 -2.49
N GLU A 278 -1.94 -6.23 -3.68
CA GLU A 278 -1.67 -4.83 -3.99
C GLU A 278 -2.94 -4.01 -4.19
N GLY A 279 -3.98 -4.62 -4.75
CA GLY A 279 -5.24 -3.93 -5.01
C GLY A 279 -6.01 -3.61 -3.75
N THR A 280 -6.10 -4.54 -2.79
CA THR A 280 -6.78 -4.27 -1.50
C THR A 280 -6.00 -3.23 -0.68
N ALA A 281 -4.68 -3.27 -0.67
CA ALA A 281 -3.84 -2.24 -0.05
C ALA A 281 -4.02 -0.87 -0.75
N THR A 282 -4.13 -0.85 -2.07
CA THR A 282 -4.40 0.38 -2.86
C THR A 282 -5.78 0.95 -2.55
N TYR A 283 -6.81 0.10 -2.45
CA TYR A 283 -8.15 0.49 -2.03
C TYR A 283 -8.15 1.13 -0.62
N VAL A 284 -7.43 0.52 0.33
CA VAL A 284 -7.24 1.09 1.69
C VAL A 284 -6.54 2.46 1.62
N GLY A 285 -5.52 2.60 0.77
CA GLY A 285 -4.84 3.87 0.52
C GLY A 285 -5.75 4.96 -0.05
N ILE A 286 -6.61 4.61 -1.02
CA ILE A 286 -7.61 5.53 -1.61
C ILE A 286 -8.61 5.99 -0.55
N LYS A 287 -9.10 5.08 0.31
CA LYS A 287 -9.99 5.44 1.42
C LYS A 287 -9.31 6.36 2.42
N ALA A 288 -8.07 6.08 2.80
CA ALA A 288 -7.29 6.95 3.67
C ALA A 288 -7.08 8.34 3.06
N SER A 289 -6.81 8.42 1.75
CA SER A 289 -6.74 9.69 1.01
C SER A 289 -8.05 10.48 1.11
N THR A 290 -9.18 9.80 0.92
CA THR A 290 -10.50 10.44 0.94
C THR A 290 -10.86 10.94 2.33
N ILE A 291 -10.64 10.11 3.36
CA ILE A 291 -10.90 10.42 4.78
C ILE A 291 -10.15 11.68 5.23
N THR A 292 -8.90 11.82 4.79
CA THR A 292 -7.99 12.92 5.14
C THR A 292 -8.16 14.15 4.25
N GLY A 293 -9.15 14.17 3.36
CA GLY A 293 -9.55 15.32 2.57
C GLY A 293 -8.81 15.49 1.23
N GLY A 294 -8.07 14.46 0.79
CA GLY A 294 -7.39 14.46 -0.51
C GLY A 294 -6.28 15.51 -0.62
N GLN A 295 -5.74 15.97 0.50
CA GLN A 295 -4.67 16.96 0.55
C GLN A 295 -3.33 16.27 0.85
N PRO A 296 -2.24 16.73 0.23
CA PRO A 296 -2.16 17.79 -0.79
C PRO A 296 -2.52 17.31 -2.22
N LYS A 297 -2.60 15.99 -2.45
CA LYS A 297 -3.08 15.38 -3.69
C LYS A 297 -4.00 14.20 -3.37
N GLN A 298 -5.14 14.10 -4.06
CA GLN A 298 -6.08 13.00 -3.86
C GLN A 298 -5.64 11.78 -4.68
N LEU A 299 -5.44 10.66 -3.99
CA LEU A 299 -5.21 9.37 -4.64
C LEU A 299 -6.51 8.87 -5.27
N LYS A 300 -6.42 8.47 -6.54
CA LYS A 300 -7.52 7.94 -7.36
C LYS A 300 -7.02 6.75 -8.16
N LEU A 301 -7.93 5.86 -8.55
CA LEU A 301 -7.65 4.78 -9.51
C LEU A 301 -7.06 5.35 -10.81
N LEU A 302 -6.07 4.67 -11.39
CA LEU A 302 -5.43 5.05 -12.64
C LEU A 302 -4.83 6.48 -12.57
N GLU A 303 -4.13 6.79 -11.47
CA GLU A 303 -3.54 8.12 -11.22
C GLU A 303 -2.59 8.57 -12.34
N GLY A 304 -1.95 7.62 -13.04
CA GLY A 304 -1.05 7.88 -14.17
C GLY A 304 -1.75 8.41 -15.43
N ALA A 305 -3.09 8.42 -15.48
CA ALA A 305 -3.83 8.93 -16.62
C ALA A 305 -3.58 10.43 -16.83
N ARG A 306 -3.39 10.83 -18.10
CA ARG A 306 -3.14 12.22 -18.49
C ARG A 306 -4.27 13.18 -18.11
N ASP A 307 -5.51 12.70 -18.20
CA ASP A 307 -6.72 13.43 -17.87
C ASP A 307 -7.86 12.45 -17.50
N GLU A 308 -8.97 12.99 -16.98
CA GLU A 308 -10.12 12.18 -16.55
C GLU A 308 -10.79 11.42 -17.70
N LYS A 309 -10.71 11.89 -18.95
CA LYS A 309 -11.28 11.17 -20.11
C LYS A 309 -10.46 9.94 -20.48
N SER A 310 -9.16 10.03 -20.25
CA SER A 310 -8.17 8.98 -20.51
C SER A 310 -8.00 8.01 -19.33
N ARG A 311 -8.69 8.25 -18.21
CA ARG A 311 -8.65 7.40 -17.01
C ARG A 311 -9.44 6.11 -17.26
N LYS A 312 -8.84 5.18 -18.00
CA LYS A 312 -9.43 3.92 -18.44
C LYS A 312 -8.37 2.81 -18.54
N PHE A 313 -8.73 1.59 -18.16
CA PHE A 313 -7.90 0.40 -18.33
C PHE A 313 -7.65 0.10 -19.80
N ALA A 314 -8.66 0.27 -20.69
CA ALA A 314 -8.49 0.02 -22.12
C ALA A 314 -7.50 1.00 -22.78
N VAL A 315 -7.30 2.21 -22.22
CA VAL A 315 -6.33 3.18 -22.75
C VAL A 315 -4.89 2.69 -22.53
N LEU A 316 -4.59 2.03 -21.41
CA LEU A 316 -3.28 1.40 -21.21
C LEU A 316 -3.07 0.28 -22.24
N PHE A 317 -4.07 -0.56 -22.46
CA PHE A 317 -4.01 -1.64 -23.45
C PHE A 317 -3.74 -1.12 -24.86
N GLU A 318 -4.44 -0.06 -25.26
CA GLU A 318 -4.18 0.63 -26.52
C GLU A 318 -2.75 1.19 -26.55
N GLY A 319 -2.29 1.84 -25.48
CA GLY A 319 -0.93 2.34 -25.33
C GLY A 319 0.14 1.27 -25.59
N ILE A 320 0.00 0.09 -24.98
CA ILE A 320 0.90 -1.06 -25.18
C ILE A 320 0.87 -1.55 -26.64
N ALA A 321 -0.29 -1.52 -27.30
CA ALA A 321 -0.40 -1.91 -28.71
C ALA A 321 0.34 -0.96 -29.65
N TYR A 322 0.44 0.34 -29.31
CA TYR A 322 1.21 1.30 -30.11
C TYR A 322 2.67 1.41 -29.70
N ASP A 323 3.00 1.07 -28.46
CA ASP A 323 4.34 1.05 -27.91
C ASP A 323 4.51 -0.12 -26.92
N PRO A 324 4.97 -1.29 -27.41
CA PRO A 324 5.14 -2.49 -26.59
C PRO A 324 6.16 -2.33 -25.44
N SER A 325 6.96 -1.27 -25.41
CA SER A 325 7.87 -1.01 -24.28
C SER A 325 7.14 -0.79 -22.95
N PHE A 326 5.84 -0.44 -23.00
CA PHE A 326 4.98 -0.32 -21.82
C PHE A 326 4.43 -1.66 -21.32
N ILE A 327 4.82 -2.81 -21.87
CA ILE A 327 4.23 -4.10 -21.48
C ILE A 327 4.35 -4.42 -19.98
N SER A 328 5.40 -3.93 -19.33
CA SER A 328 5.60 -4.07 -17.88
C SER A 328 4.51 -3.39 -17.05
N GLU A 329 3.81 -2.40 -17.60
CA GLU A 329 2.72 -1.68 -16.93
C GLU A 329 1.52 -2.58 -16.61
N ILE A 330 1.37 -3.73 -17.29
CA ILE A 330 0.35 -4.74 -16.94
C ILE A 330 0.47 -5.15 -15.47
N LYS A 331 1.70 -5.22 -14.93
CA LYS A 331 1.94 -5.55 -13.52
C LYS A 331 1.39 -4.46 -12.60
N TRP A 332 1.67 -3.19 -12.90
CA TRP A 332 1.25 -2.05 -12.08
C TRP A 332 -0.26 -1.81 -12.14
N ASN A 333 -0.89 -2.11 -13.27
CA ASN A 333 -2.34 -1.97 -13.43
C ASN A 333 -3.16 -2.87 -12.48
N ARG A 334 -2.53 -3.90 -11.89
CA ARG A 334 -3.15 -4.79 -10.89
C ARG A 334 -3.49 -4.11 -9.58
N TYR A 335 -2.75 -3.04 -9.24
CA TYR A 335 -3.06 -2.19 -8.09
C TYR A 335 -4.42 -1.52 -8.28
N ASP A 336 -4.64 -0.95 -9.47
CA ASP A 336 -5.87 -0.25 -9.81
C ASP A 336 -7.04 -1.22 -10.05
N SER A 337 -6.82 -2.34 -10.73
CA SER A 337 -7.90 -3.32 -10.97
C SER A 337 -8.37 -3.94 -9.66
N GLY A 338 -7.47 -4.41 -8.78
CA GLY A 338 -7.88 -4.99 -7.51
C GLY A 338 -8.52 -3.97 -6.56
N ALA A 339 -8.09 -2.70 -6.60
CA ALA A 339 -8.74 -1.63 -5.85
C ALA A 339 -10.17 -1.35 -6.36
N LEU A 340 -10.35 -1.35 -7.68
CA LEU A 340 -11.68 -1.21 -8.30
C LEU A 340 -12.59 -2.38 -7.92
N LEU A 341 -12.11 -3.63 -7.99
CA LEU A 341 -12.89 -4.80 -7.61
C LEU A 341 -13.29 -4.77 -6.13
N SER A 342 -12.39 -4.31 -5.25
CA SER A 342 -12.72 -4.09 -3.84
C SER A 342 -13.84 -3.06 -3.67
N SER A 343 -13.79 -1.95 -4.40
CA SER A 343 -14.85 -0.93 -4.40
C SER A 343 -16.16 -1.46 -5.00
N ALA A 344 -16.11 -2.33 -5.99
CA ALA A 344 -17.29 -2.94 -6.58
C ALA A 344 -17.95 -3.93 -5.61
N LEU A 345 -17.15 -4.73 -4.90
CA LEU A 345 -17.62 -5.67 -3.88
C LEU A 345 -18.34 -4.96 -2.73
N ASP A 346 -17.91 -3.77 -2.32
CA ASP A 346 -18.64 -2.97 -1.32
C ASP A 346 -20.08 -2.63 -1.72
N GLU A 347 -20.36 -2.52 -3.03
CA GLU A 347 -21.68 -2.14 -3.55
C GLU A 347 -22.61 -3.35 -3.76
N VAL A 348 -22.06 -4.52 -4.10
CA VAL A 348 -22.84 -5.70 -4.50
C VAL A 348 -22.81 -6.86 -3.51
N ALA A 349 -21.73 -7.01 -2.74
CA ALA A 349 -21.57 -8.13 -1.84
C ALA A 349 -22.30 -7.90 -0.50
N SER A 350 -22.32 -8.93 0.34
CA SER A 350 -22.84 -8.80 1.70
C SER A 350 -22.06 -7.72 2.47
N PRO A 351 -22.71 -6.95 3.37
CA PRO A 351 -22.03 -5.95 4.20
C PRO A 351 -20.90 -6.49 5.08
N ASN A 352 -20.67 -7.80 5.16
CA ASN A 352 -19.59 -8.44 5.90
C ASN A 352 -18.61 -9.23 5.00
N TRP A 353 -18.57 -8.93 3.70
CA TRP A 353 -17.75 -9.66 2.74
C TRP A 353 -16.26 -9.61 3.11
N GLN A 354 -15.73 -8.45 3.54
CA GLN A 354 -14.32 -8.29 3.94
C GLN A 354 -13.96 -9.15 5.16
N THR A 355 -14.83 -9.23 6.17
CA THR A 355 -14.67 -10.16 7.30
C THR A 355 -14.60 -11.62 6.85
N THR A 356 -15.44 -11.99 5.89
CA THR A 356 -15.48 -13.35 5.34
C THR A 356 -14.25 -13.64 4.49
N PHE A 357 -13.83 -12.67 3.69
CA PHE A 357 -12.63 -12.68 2.88
C PHE A 357 -11.38 -12.91 3.74
N ASN A 358 -11.21 -12.13 4.82
CA ASN A 358 -10.10 -12.25 5.77
C ASN A 358 -9.92 -13.71 6.25
N LYS A 359 -11.01 -14.38 6.63
CA LYS A 359 -10.97 -15.76 7.13
C LYS A 359 -10.51 -16.75 6.07
N LYS A 360 -10.91 -16.56 4.81
CA LYS A 360 -10.52 -17.44 3.70
C LYS A 360 -9.08 -17.19 3.28
N ALA A 361 -8.68 -15.92 3.15
CA ALA A 361 -7.33 -15.52 2.76
C ALA A 361 -6.26 -15.96 3.76
N SER A 362 -6.58 -16.00 5.07
CA SER A 362 -5.66 -16.47 6.12
C SER A 362 -5.69 -17.99 6.36
N ALA A 363 -6.42 -18.79 5.59
CA ALA A 363 -6.61 -20.22 5.85
C ALA A 363 -5.50 -21.14 5.28
N ASN A 364 -4.27 -20.63 5.08
CA ASN A 364 -3.16 -21.34 4.42
C ASN A 364 -3.49 -21.85 3.00
N LYS A 365 -4.34 -21.12 2.28
CA LYS A 365 -4.62 -21.33 0.86
C LYS A 365 -4.87 -19.98 0.21
N ALA A 366 -4.32 -19.79 -0.98
CA ALA A 366 -4.59 -18.65 -1.82
C ALA A 366 -6.09 -18.44 -2.03
N PHE A 367 -6.55 -17.26 -1.64
CA PHE A 367 -7.91 -16.79 -1.85
C PHE A 367 -7.87 -15.37 -2.37
N THR A 368 -8.40 -15.16 -3.58
CA THR A 368 -8.26 -13.91 -4.33
C THR A 368 -9.59 -13.16 -4.42
N LEU A 369 -9.55 -11.89 -4.81
CA LEU A 369 -10.76 -11.12 -5.14
C LEU A 369 -11.57 -11.80 -6.25
N ASP A 370 -10.89 -12.44 -7.21
CA ASP A 370 -11.54 -13.24 -8.25
C ASP A 370 -12.33 -14.41 -7.65
N ASP A 371 -11.76 -15.14 -6.68
CA ASP A 371 -12.46 -16.24 -5.99
C ASP A 371 -13.69 -15.76 -5.20
N GLU A 372 -13.65 -14.55 -4.63
CA GLU A 372 -14.79 -13.95 -3.95
C GLU A 372 -15.89 -13.55 -4.94
N LEU A 373 -15.52 -12.98 -6.10
CA LEU A 373 -16.47 -12.66 -7.18
C LEU A 373 -17.20 -13.90 -7.71
N HIS A 374 -16.50 -15.03 -7.84
CA HIS A 374 -17.09 -16.30 -8.29
C HIS A 374 -18.09 -16.89 -7.27
N GLN A 375 -18.14 -16.37 -6.04
CA GLN A 375 -19.07 -16.82 -5.00
C GLN A 375 -20.31 -15.94 -4.86
N LEU A 376 -20.39 -14.85 -5.63
CA LEU A 376 -21.56 -13.98 -5.64
C LEU A 376 -22.72 -14.70 -6.35
N ASN A 377 -23.78 -14.99 -5.60
CA ASN A 377 -24.95 -15.71 -6.13
C ASN A 377 -26.00 -14.77 -6.75
N ASP A 378 -25.89 -13.47 -6.51
CA ASP A 378 -26.91 -12.47 -6.86
C ASP A 378 -26.49 -11.57 -8.04
N LEU A 379 -25.47 -11.96 -8.81
CA LEU A 379 -25.09 -11.25 -10.03
C LEU A 379 -26.15 -11.45 -11.14
N ALA A 380 -26.12 -10.57 -12.14
CA ALA A 380 -26.95 -10.73 -13.32
C ALA A 380 -26.69 -12.08 -14.00
N LYS A 381 -27.69 -12.62 -14.70
CA LYS A 381 -27.57 -13.90 -15.42
C LYS A 381 -26.32 -13.88 -16.33
N PRO A 382 -25.40 -14.86 -16.19
CA PRO A 382 -24.20 -14.93 -17.01
C PRO A 382 -24.54 -14.98 -18.49
N ARG A 383 -23.87 -14.12 -19.26
CA ARG A 383 -23.89 -14.17 -20.72
C ARG A 383 -22.80 -15.12 -21.20
N THR A 384 -22.97 -15.64 -22.41
CA THR A 384 -21.92 -16.43 -23.04
C THR A 384 -20.72 -15.55 -23.41
N LEU A 385 -19.53 -16.14 -23.50
CA LEU A 385 -18.33 -15.40 -23.92
C LEU A 385 -18.54 -14.70 -25.27
N ALA A 386 -19.17 -15.36 -26.24
CA ALA A 386 -19.48 -14.78 -27.56
C ALA A 386 -20.40 -13.55 -27.49
N GLU A 387 -21.40 -13.55 -26.59
CA GLU A 387 -22.27 -12.39 -26.37
C GLU A 387 -21.51 -11.23 -25.72
N ILE A 388 -20.58 -11.54 -24.82
CA ILE A 388 -19.70 -10.57 -24.16
C ILE A 388 -18.75 -9.96 -25.20
N GLU A 389 -18.02 -10.77 -25.95
CA GLU A 389 -17.11 -10.34 -27.02
C GLU A 389 -17.79 -9.36 -27.98
N LYS A 390 -19.00 -9.68 -28.44
CA LYS A 390 -19.79 -8.81 -29.31
C LYS A 390 -20.11 -7.46 -28.65
N SER A 391 -20.38 -7.44 -27.35
CA SER A 391 -20.77 -6.24 -26.60
C SER A 391 -19.61 -5.27 -26.33
N TYR A 392 -18.39 -5.79 -26.29
CA TYR A 392 -17.19 -5.04 -25.96
C TYR A 392 -16.26 -4.84 -27.18
N HIS A 393 -16.83 -4.88 -28.39
CA HIS A 393 -16.11 -4.59 -29.65
C HIS A 393 -14.85 -5.46 -29.83
N PHE A 394 -14.96 -6.76 -29.57
CA PHE A 394 -13.83 -7.68 -29.51
C PHE A 394 -12.95 -7.71 -30.77
N GLU A 395 -13.51 -7.50 -31.96
CA GLU A 395 -12.72 -7.42 -33.20
C GLU A 395 -11.61 -6.34 -33.13
N ASN A 396 -11.90 -5.19 -32.53
CA ASN A 396 -10.90 -4.14 -32.33
C ASN A 396 -9.85 -4.56 -31.29
N ILE A 397 -10.27 -5.24 -30.22
CA ILE A 397 -9.39 -5.77 -29.19
C ILE A 397 -8.43 -6.81 -29.79
N GLN A 398 -8.91 -7.69 -30.67
CA GLN A 398 -8.09 -8.67 -31.38
C GLN A 398 -7.06 -8.00 -32.31
N ALA A 399 -7.46 -6.93 -33.01
CA ALA A 399 -6.54 -6.16 -33.85
C ALA A 399 -5.41 -5.52 -33.03
N LEU A 400 -5.73 -4.91 -31.88
CA LEU A 400 -4.74 -4.37 -30.95
C LEU A 400 -3.85 -5.48 -30.36
N SER A 401 -4.43 -6.62 -29.98
CA SER A 401 -3.71 -7.77 -29.45
C SER A 401 -2.69 -8.33 -30.43
N LYS A 402 -3.07 -8.43 -31.71
CA LYS A 402 -2.13 -8.83 -32.77
C LYS A 402 -0.97 -7.85 -32.88
N LYS A 403 -1.26 -6.55 -32.82
CA LYS A 403 -0.25 -5.50 -32.87
C LYS A 403 0.74 -5.56 -31.70
N ILE A 404 0.27 -5.85 -30.48
CA ILE A 404 1.13 -6.08 -29.31
C ILE A 404 2.10 -7.23 -29.60
N VAL A 405 1.57 -8.39 -30.00
CA VAL A 405 2.38 -9.59 -30.24
C VAL A 405 3.39 -9.40 -31.37
N ASP A 406 2.98 -8.76 -32.47
CA ASP A 406 3.88 -8.46 -33.59
C ASP A 406 5.00 -7.49 -33.14
N GLY A 407 4.65 -6.44 -32.38
CA GLY A 407 5.64 -5.47 -31.89
C GLY A 407 6.61 -6.02 -30.83
N LEU A 408 6.20 -6.99 -30.00
CA LEU A 408 7.09 -7.67 -29.07
C LEU A 408 8.12 -8.55 -29.81
N LYS A 409 7.72 -9.22 -30.90
CA LYS A 409 8.63 -10.04 -31.72
C LYS A 409 9.66 -9.20 -32.47
N ASP A 410 9.27 -8.00 -32.89
CA ASP A 410 10.16 -7.10 -33.62
C ASP A 410 11.24 -6.47 -32.71
N GLY A 411 10.99 -6.38 -31.40
CA GLY A 411 11.94 -5.85 -30.41
C GLY A 411 12.99 -6.85 -29.90
N ASP A 412 12.82 -8.15 -30.19
CA ASP A 412 13.76 -9.23 -29.83
C ASP A 412 14.81 -9.52 -30.93
N ASN A 413 14.75 -8.81 -32.07
CA ASN A 413 15.76 -8.81 -33.15
C ASN A 413 16.64 -7.56 -33.11
#